data_AF-A0A511NCV4-F1
#
_entry.id   AF-A0A511NCV4-F1
#
_cell.length_a   1.000
_cell.length_b   1.000
_cell.length_c   1.000
_cell.angle_alpha   90.00
_cell.angle_beta   90.00
_cell.angle_gamma   90.00
#
_symmetry.space_group_name_H-M   'P 1'
#
loop_
_entity.id
_entity.type
_entity.pdbx_description
1 polymer ?
#
loop_
_entity_poly.entity_id
_entity_poly.type
_entity_poly.pdbx_seq_one_letter_code
_entity_poly.pdbx_strand_id
1 'polypeptide(L)'
;MIQKKQIEKDKSLLHILNENIYYLELNAESIEKIMFLNQQYHFDSKKKRNSFLEEFVSSEEQVSYPYWVLLSKDLKIEMTYSGLIKNKPLKLLLEKYFQKP
;
A
#
# COMPACT_ATOMS: atom_id res chain seq x y z
N MET A 1 1.17 12.11 -6.31
CA MET A 1 2.51 11.48 -6.50
C MET A 1 2.78 11.14 -7.97
N ILE A 2 4.05 10.99 -8.38
CA ILE A 2 4.46 10.56 -9.74
C ILE A 2 3.83 9.21 -10.12
N GLN A 3 3.79 8.26 -9.19
CA GLN A 3 3.20 6.93 -9.37
C GLN A 3 1.71 6.97 -9.77
N LYS A 4 0.90 7.80 -9.08
CA LYS A 4 -0.52 7.97 -9.39
C LYS A 4 -0.74 8.47 -10.83
N LYS A 5 0.05 9.46 -11.25
CA LYS A 5 0.02 9.99 -12.63
C LYS A 5 0.41 8.94 -13.68
N GLN A 6 1.30 8.01 -13.34
CA GLN A 6 1.66 6.90 -14.24
C GLN A 6 0.51 5.91 -14.38
N ILE A 7 -0.14 5.55 -13.26
CA ILE A 7 -1.30 4.64 -13.24
C ILE A 7 -2.49 5.24 -14.01
N GLU A 8 -2.81 6.52 -13.79
CA GLU A 8 -3.92 7.23 -14.48
C GLU A 8 -3.79 7.23 -16.01
N LYS A 9 -2.58 7.15 -16.55
CA LYS A 9 -2.32 7.09 -17.99
C LYS A 9 -2.52 5.69 -18.59
N ASP A 10 -2.49 4.64 -17.76
CA ASP A 10 -2.71 3.26 -18.20
C ASP A 10 -4.14 2.85 -17.90
N LYS A 11 -5.01 3.06 -18.89
CA LYS A 11 -6.45 2.77 -18.79
C LYS A 11 -6.72 1.31 -18.38
N SER A 12 -5.89 0.38 -18.81
CA SER A 12 -6.09 -1.05 -18.53
C SER A 12 -5.80 -1.38 -17.06
N LEU A 13 -4.72 -0.83 -16.52
CA LEU A 13 -4.39 -0.97 -15.10
C LEU A 13 -5.39 -0.24 -14.22
N LEU A 14 -5.80 0.98 -14.62
CA LEU A 14 -6.80 1.75 -13.89
C LEU A 14 -8.14 1.02 -13.80
N HIS A 15 -8.56 0.35 -14.87
CA HIS A 15 -9.77 -0.47 -14.87
C HIS A 15 -9.68 -1.64 -13.88
N ILE A 16 -8.57 -2.39 -13.89
CA ILE A 16 -8.34 -3.48 -12.91
C ILE A 16 -8.43 -2.96 -11.48
N LEU A 17 -7.76 -1.84 -11.18
CA LEU A 17 -7.75 -1.23 -9.85
C LEU A 17 -9.14 -0.78 -9.43
N ASN A 18 -9.89 -0.10 -10.30
CA ASN A 18 -11.20 0.46 -9.97
C ASN A 18 -12.28 -0.60 -9.76
N GLU A 19 -12.22 -1.73 -10.46
CA GLU A 19 -13.26 -2.76 -10.35
C GLU A 19 -13.01 -3.76 -9.22
N ASN A 20 -11.75 -4.05 -8.92
CA ASN A 20 -11.41 -5.20 -8.06
C ASN A 20 -10.70 -4.81 -6.75
N ILE A 21 -10.32 -3.53 -6.58
CA ILE A 21 -9.44 -3.11 -5.47
C ILE A 21 -9.96 -1.84 -4.80
N TYR A 22 -10.03 -1.87 -3.47
CA TYR A 22 -10.16 -0.66 -2.66
C TYR A 22 -8.77 -0.03 -2.47
N TYR A 23 -8.60 1.19 -2.94
CA TYR A 23 -7.35 1.94 -2.80
C TYR A 23 -7.41 2.90 -1.61
N LEU A 24 -6.42 2.80 -0.72
CA LEU A 24 -6.23 3.69 0.41
C LEU A 24 -4.85 4.35 0.31
N GLU A 25 -4.80 5.67 0.42
CA GLU A 25 -3.55 6.44 0.49
C GLU A 25 -3.35 6.91 1.94
N LEU A 26 -2.22 6.57 2.53
CA LEU A 26 -1.88 6.93 3.91
C LEU A 26 -0.56 7.67 3.94
N ASN A 27 -0.52 8.76 4.69
CA ASN A 27 0.71 9.48 4.97
C ASN A 27 1.37 8.86 6.21
N ALA A 28 2.41 8.05 6.00
CA ALA A 28 3.17 7.41 7.07
C ALA A 28 3.88 8.41 8.00
N GLU A 29 4.09 9.66 7.58
CA GLU A 29 4.71 10.71 8.41
C GLU A 29 3.67 11.61 9.09
N SER A 30 2.37 11.32 8.93
CA SER A 30 1.31 12.11 9.55
C SER A 30 1.34 11.99 11.07
N ILE A 31 1.21 13.15 11.74
CA ILE A 31 1.02 13.23 13.19
C ILE A 31 -0.41 12.91 13.62
N GLU A 32 -1.33 12.87 12.66
CA GLU A 32 -2.73 12.55 12.91
C GLU A 32 -2.90 11.09 13.33
N LYS A 33 -3.90 10.84 14.17
CA LYS A 33 -4.25 9.48 14.59
C LYS A 33 -4.90 8.74 13.43
N ILE A 34 -4.48 7.50 13.22
CA ILE A 34 -5.12 6.59 12.27
C ILE A 34 -6.00 5.63 13.07
N MET A 35 -7.26 5.49 12.67
CA MET A 35 -8.19 4.51 13.22
C MET A 35 -8.36 3.37 12.21
N PHE A 36 -8.02 2.14 12.61
CA PHE A 36 -8.17 0.96 11.76
C PHE A 36 -8.65 -0.23 12.60
N LEU A 37 -9.74 -0.88 12.18
CA LEU A 37 -10.41 -1.96 12.95
C LEU A 37 -10.65 -1.64 14.43
N ASN A 38 -11.08 -0.41 14.72
CA ASN A 38 -11.31 0.08 16.07
C ASN A 38 -10.04 0.16 16.96
N GLN A 39 -8.86 0.00 16.36
CA GLN A 39 -7.56 0.24 16.98
C GLN A 39 -7.02 1.62 16.57
N GLN A 40 -6.47 2.34 17.54
CA GLN A 40 -5.89 3.67 17.34
C GLN A 40 -4.37 3.56 17.19
N TYR A 41 -3.85 4.16 16.11
CA TYR A 41 -2.43 4.27 15.82
C TYR A 41 -2.00 5.74 15.92
N HIS A 42 -0.75 5.95 16.34
CA HIS A 42 -0.25 7.27 16.71
C HIS A 42 1.15 7.52 16.11
N PHE A 43 1.53 8.78 16.04
CA PHE A 43 2.87 9.15 15.59
C PHE A 43 3.94 8.78 16.61
N ASP A 44 4.93 7.99 16.17
CA ASP A 44 6.15 7.71 16.93
C ASP A 44 7.21 8.74 16.55
N SER A 45 7.51 9.65 17.48
CA SER A 45 8.49 10.72 17.30
C SER A 45 9.94 10.21 17.18
N LYS A 46 10.27 9.05 17.76
CA LYS A 46 11.61 8.45 17.65
C LYS A 46 11.84 7.90 16.26
N LYS A 47 10.82 7.20 15.72
CA LYS A 47 10.87 6.62 14.37
C LYS A 47 10.48 7.60 13.26
N LYS A 48 9.93 8.77 13.62
CA LYS A 48 9.39 9.81 12.71
C LYS A 48 8.34 9.28 11.73
N ARG A 49 7.50 8.37 12.21
CA ARG A 49 6.43 7.75 11.42
C ARG A 49 5.26 7.35 12.30
N ASN A 50 4.09 7.21 11.69
CA ASN A 50 2.89 6.68 12.33
C ASN A 50 3.06 5.19 12.62
N SER A 51 2.69 4.76 13.82
CA SER A 51 2.81 3.38 14.30
C SER A 51 1.99 2.40 13.45
N PHE A 52 1.02 2.88 12.67
CA PHE A 52 0.27 2.03 11.73
C PHE A 52 1.18 1.36 10.69
N LEU A 53 2.27 2.00 10.28
CA LEU A 53 3.21 1.41 9.33
C LEU A 53 3.85 0.12 9.87
N GLU A 54 4.03 0.00 11.18
CA GLU A 54 4.64 -1.16 11.82
C GLU A 54 3.79 -2.45 11.71
N GLU A 55 2.51 -2.32 11.34
CA GLU A 55 1.67 -3.49 11.01
C GLU A 55 2.08 -4.15 9.68
N PHE A 56 2.86 -3.46 8.84
CA PHE A 56 3.20 -3.89 7.49
C PHE A 56 4.70 -4.05 7.23
N VAL A 57 5.56 -3.57 8.12
CA VAL A 57 7.02 -3.69 7.98
C VAL A 57 7.65 -4.36 9.18
N SER A 58 8.69 -5.14 8.91
CA SER A 58 9.54 -5.68 9.97
C SER A 58 10.42 -4.58 10.57
N SER A 59 10.81 -4.74 11.84
CA SER A 59 11.60 -3.75 12.58
C SER A 59 12.99 -3.46 11.97
N GLU A 60 13.50 -4.36 11.14
CA GLU A 60 14.81 -4.28 10.49
C GLU A 60 14.75 -3.75 9.05
N GLU A 61 13.54 -3.58 8.49
CA GLU A 61 13.37 -3.23 7.08
C GLU A 61 13.52 -1.73 6.82
N GLN A 62 14.32 -1.39 5.80
CA GLN A 62 14.46 -0.01 5.35
C GLN A 62 13.31 0.35 4.40
N VAL A 63 12.37 1.16 4.91
CA VAL A 63 11.20 1.61 4.16
C VAL A 63 11.56 2.73 3.20
N SER A 64 11.16 2.60 1.94
CA SER A 64 11.17 3.68 0.95
C SER A 64 9.75 3.97 0.50
N TYR A 65 9.44 5.25 0.28
CA TYR A 65 8.12 5.69 -0.14
C TYR A 65 8.03 5.86 -1.67
N PRO A 66 6.89 5.53 -2.31
CA PRO A 66 5.70 4.92 -1.70
C PRO A 66 5.97 3.48 -1.23
N TYR A 67 5.36 3.10 -0.12
CA TYR A 67 5.36 1.71 0.34
C TYR A 67 3.99 1.11 0.01
N TRP A 68 3.99 0.03 -0.76
CA TRP A 68 2.77 -0.65 -1.22
C TRP A 68 2.48 -1.83 -0.33
N VAL A 69 1.21 -1.97 0.02
CA VAL A 69 0.67 -3.13 0.74
C VAL A 69 -0.57 -3.59 0.01
N LEU A 70 -0.63 -4.87 -0.33
CA LEU A 70 -1.85 -5.51 -0.81
C LEU A 70 -2.40 -6.38 0.32
N LEU A 71 -3.62 -6.07 0.76
CA LEU A 71 -4.35 -6.85 1.75
C LEU A 71 -5.44 -7.68 1.06
N SER A 72 -5.60 -8.92 1.50
CA SER A 72 -6.78 -9.71 1.16
C SER A 72 -8.00 -9.23 1.94
N LYS A 73 -9.19 -9.74 1.58
CA LYS A 73 -10.45 -9.48 2.30
C LYS A 73 -10.40 -9.88 3.79
N ASP A 74 -9.56 -10.84 4.14
CA ASP A 74 -9.34 -11.30 5.51
C ASP A 74 -8.20 -10.53 6.20
N LEU A 75 -7.77 -9.41 5.61
CA LEU A 75 -6.72 -8.51 6.09
C LEU A 75 -5.34 -9.17 6.23
N LYS A 76 -5.10 -10.24 5.46
CA LYS A 76 -3.76 -10.84 5.36
C LYS A 76 -2.93 -10.06 4.36
N ILE A 77 -1.65 -9.87 4.68
CA ILE A 77 -0.68 -9.27 3.77
C ILE A 77 -0.37 -10.27 2.66
N GLU A 78 -0.79 -9.93 1.44
CA GLU A 78 -0.55 -10.75 0.25
C GLU A 78 0.72 -10.34 -0.47
N MET A 79 1.11 -9.06 -0.32
CA MET A 79 2.31 -8.49 -0.91
C MET A 79 2.68 -7.17 -0.24
N THR A 80 3.98 -6.92 -0.14
CA THR A 80 4.54 -5.58 0.10
C THR A 80 5.56 -5.21 -0.98
N TYR A 81 5.71 -3.92 -1.27
CA TYR A 81 6.71 -3.42 -2.21
C TYR A 81 7.19 -2.02 -1.83
N SER A 82 8.51 -1.85 -1.72
CA SER A 82 9.16 -0.59 -1.34
C SER A 82 9.57 0.20 -2.58
N GLY A 83 9.02 1.42 -2.74
CA GLY A 83 9.34 2.35 -3.81
C GLY A 83 8.38 2.34 -5.00
N LEU A 84 8.82 2.95 -6.11
CA LEU A 84 8.02 3.09 -7.33
C LEU A 84 7.91 1.76 -8.08
N ILE A 85 6.71 1.46 -8.56
CA ILE A 85 6.42 0.26 -9.37
C ILE A 85 5.98 0.67 -10.77
N LYS A 86 6.64 0.15 -11.81
CA LYS A 86 6.20 0.40 -13.18
C LYS A 86 4.84 -0.27 -13.43
N ASN A 87 4.00 0.34 -14.26
CA ASN A 87 2.64 -0.15 -14.53
C ASN A 87 2.60 -1.61 -15.01
N LYS A 88 3.49 -2.02 -15.92
CA LYS A 88 3.52 -3.40 -16.45
C LYS A 88 3.79 -4.44 -15.34
N PRO A 89 4.86 -4.31 -14.52
CA PRO A 89 5.04 -5.15 -13.33
C PRO A 89 3.87 -5.16 -12.37
N LEU A 90 3.29 -3.99 -12.06
CA LEU A 90 2.13 -3.89 -11.16
C LEU A 90 0.93 -4.66 -11.73
N LYS A 91 0.66 -4.52 -13.03
CA LYS A 91 -0.43 -5.23 -13.70
C LYS A 91 -0.25 -6.75 -13.64
N LEU A 92 0.94 -7.26 -13.97
CA LEU A 92 1.24 -8.69 -13.90
C LEU A 92 1.09 -9.24 -12.48
N LEU A 93 1.48 -8.47 -11.47
CA LEU A 93 1.33 -8.84 -10.07
C LEU A 93 -0.15 -8.97 -9.69
N LEU A 94 -0.98 -7.99 -10.08
CA LEU A 94 -2.41 -8.02 -9.82
C LEU A 94 -3.12 -9.15 -10.56
N GLU A 95 -2.80 -9.37 -11.84
CA GLU A 95 -3.36 -10.48 -12.63
C GLU A 95 -3.02 -11.84 -11.99
N LYS A 96 -1.78 -12.03 -11.54
CA LYS A 96 -1.38 -13.25 -10.82
C LYS A 96 -2.12 -13.39 -9.50
N TYR A 97 -2.37 -12.29 -8.78
CA TYR A 97 -3.13 -12.30 -7.53
C TYR A 97 -4.58 -12.77 -7.76
N PHE A 98 -5.26 -12.25 -8.79
CA PHE A 98 -6.65 -12.62 -9.09
C PHE A 98 -6.82 -14.02 -9.68
N GLN A 99 -5.75 -14.64 -10.19
CA GLN A 99 -5.76 -16.01 -10.68
C GLN A 99 -5.53 -17.06 -9.58
N LYS A 100 -5.22 -16.65 -8.35
CA LYS A 100 -5.12 -17.59 -7.23
C LYS A 100 -6.51 -18.22 -6.96
N PRO A 101 -6.59 -19.54 -6.78
CA PRO A 101 -7.85 -20.26 -6.55
C PRO A 101 -8.50 -19.89 -5.21
#